data_AF-A0A2G5WLR4-F1
#
_entry.id   AF-A0A2G5WLR4-F1
#
_cell.length_a   1.000
_cell.length_b   1.000
_cell.length_c   1.000
_cell.angle_alpha   90.00
_cell.angle_beta   90.00
_cell.angle_gamma   90.00
#
_symmetry.space_group_name_H-M   'P 1'
#
loop_
_entity.id
_entity.type
_entity.pdbx_description
1 polymer ?
#
loop_
_entity_poly.entity_id
_entity_poly.type
_entity_poly.pdbx_seq_one_letter_code
_entity_poly.pdbx_strand_id
1 'polypeptide(L)'
;MRIADGKSHCVIIDLIGNYRNARKKFQVFNEESELPSKISSKTFTELNYFEFHFDTAVINLLEAMKQNEPIQQRLINVYFDLKTELGKRPTYLQYHLKANEDSKAIQQKFKTYPILLQHAGELNALELEVLEQHRDWLIEVNRTGMTKSYKMIVLKYMLSKGPGAWYDPVTPVEVAPFFHGYLMENDYRRDTDLADKTGKSLHVYNEEKVSNLIARMPMTKWSGASKGRILFEDGLFAPQLVVAEEHEGILFEWVREICEYRLWGYFERK
;
A
#
# COMPACT_ATOMS: atom_id res chain seq x y z
N MET A 1 -14.24 -25.20 -24.30
CA MET A 1 -13.51 -26.50 -24.16
C MET A 1 -13.52 -27.22 -25.51
N ARG A 2 -12.52 -28.06 -25.82
CA ARG A 2 -12.47 -28.82 -27.08
C ARG A 2 -13.10 -30.20 -26.90
N ILE A 3 -13.86 -30.66 -27.89
CA ILE A 3 -14.43 -32.00 -27.95
C ILE A 3 -13.34 -32.98 -28.41
N ALA A 4 -13.29 -34.16 -27.80
CA ALA A 4 -12.35 -35.22 -28.15
C ALA A 4 -13.03 -36.58 -28.01
N ASP A 5 -12.79 -37.47 -28.98
CA ASP A 5 -13.36 -38.82 -28.98
C ASP A 5 -12.93 -39.61 -27.74
N GLY A 6 -13.88 -40.32 -27.14
CA GLY A 6 -13.67 -41.12 -25.92
C GLY A 6 -13.76 -40.34 -24.59
N LYS A 7 -14.03 -39.02 -24.61
CA LYS A 7 -14.26 -38.23 -23.39
C LYS A 7 -15.72 -37.81 -23.27
N SER A 8 -16.41 -38.29 -22.24
CA SER A 8 -17.79 -37.90 -21.94
C SER A 8 -17.91 -36.59 -21.15
N HIS A 9 -16.86 -36.20 -20.44
CA HIS A 9 -16.82 -34.99 -19.61
C HIS A 9 -15.38 -34.49 -19.40
N CYS A 10 -15.23 -33.23 -18.98
CA CYS A 10 -13.95 -32.63 -18.61
C CYS A 10 -13.96 -32.30 -17.12
N VAL A 11 -13.10 -32.98 -16.35
CA VAL A 11 -12.93 -32.68 -14.92
C VAL A 11 -11.86 -31.60 -14.77
N ILE A 12 -12.24 -30.47 -14.19
CA ILE A 12 -11.33 -29.39 -13.83
C ILE A 12 -11.25 -29.35 -12.31
N ILE A 13 -10.04 -29.49 -11.76
CA ILE A 13 -9.77 -29.36 -10.33
C ILE A 13 -8.99 -28.05 -10.14
N ASP A 14 -9.61 -27.04 -9.55
CA ASP A 14 -8.95 -25.81 -9.11
C ASP A 14 -8.76 -25.88 -7.59
N LEU A 15 -7.50 -25.95 -7.15
CA LEU A 15 -7.13 -25.92 -5.73
C LEU A 15 -7.07 -24.46 -5.26
N ILE A 16 -8.19 -23.94 -4.76
CA ILE A 16 -8.28 -22.54 -4.36
C ILE A 16 -7.91 -22.39 -2.87
N GLY A 17 -6.70 -21.93 -2.59
CA GLY A 17 -6.24 -21.66 -1.21
C GLY A 17 -6.87 -20.42 -0.56
N ASN A 18 -7.36 -19.48 -1.36
CA ASN A 18 -7.90 -18.20 -0.88
C ASN A 18 -9.38 -18.02 -1.28
N TYR A 19 -10.28 -18.59 -0.47
CA TYR A 19 -11.71 -18.66 -0.76
C TYR A 19 -12.43 -17.30 -0.86
N ARG A 20 -11.88 -16.22 -0.28
CA ARG A 20 -12.41 -14.86 -0.48
C ARG A 20 -12.21 -14.35 -1.91
N ASN A 21 -11.09 -14.70 -2.56
CA ASN A 21 -10.85 -14.41 -3.98
C ASN A 21 -11.54 -15.42 -4.91
N ALA A 22 -11.90 -16.61 -4.40
CA ALA A 22 -12.75 -17.55 -5.13
C ALA A 22 -14.06 -16.86 -5.56
N ARG A 23 -14.64 -16.00 -4.70
CA ARG A 23 -15.85 -15.22 -5.04
C ARG A 23 -15.72 -14.38 -6.31
N LYS A 24 -14.55 -13.76 -6.56
CA LYS A 24 -14.28 -13.03 -7.81
C LYS A 24 -14.10 -13.98 -9.00
N LYS A 25 -13.42 -15.12 -8.82
CA LYS A 25 -13.35 -16.18 -9.85
C LYS A 25 -14.76 -16.69 -10.22
N PHE A 26 -15.69 -16.73 -9.27
CA PHE A 26 -17.07 -17.16 -9.51
C PHE A 26 -17.92 -16.16 -10.29
N GLN A 27 -17.56 -14.87 -10.33
CA GLN A 27 -18.23 -13.91 -11.21
C GLN A 27 -18.00 -14.23 -12.70
N VAL A 28 -16.94 -14.99 -13.03
CA VAL A 28 -16.69 -15.43 -14.41
C VAL A 28 -17.72 -16.48 -14.87
N PHE A 29 -18.33 -17.19 -13.92
CA PHE A 29 -19.29 -18.28 -14.19
C PHE A 29 -20.75 -17.85 -13.94
N ASN A 30 -21.00 -16.58 -13.68
CA ASN A 30 -22.33 -16.06 -13.42
C ASN A 30 -22.54 -14.75 -14.19
N GLU A 31 -23.56 -14.73 -15.06
CA GLU A 31 -23.92 -13.53 -15.81
C GLU A 31 -24.66 -12.50 -14.95
N GLU A 32 -25.18 -12.89 -13.78
CA GLU A 32 -25.83 -11.98 -12.83
C GLU A 32 -24.80 -11.17 -12.03
N SER A 33 -25.01 -9.85 -11.96
CA SER A 33 -24.09 -8.89 -11.33
C SER A 33 -23.93 -9.04 -9.81
N GLU A 34 -24.86 -9.73 -9.13
CA GLU A 34 -24.83 -9.89 -7.68
C GLU A 34 -24.80 -11.37 -7.26
N LEU A 35 -23.67 -11.79 -6.68
CA LEU A 35 -23.53 -13.13 -6.10
C LEU A 35 -24.21 -13.21 -4.73
N PRO A 36 -24.99 -14.27 -4.42
CA PRO A 36 -25.62 -14.46 -3.12
C PRO A 36 -24.60 -14.47 -1.98
N SER A 37 -25.05 -14.10 -0.77
CA SER A 37 -24.20 -13.96 0.42
C SER A 37 -23.51 -15.25 0.85
N LYS A 38 -24.07 -16.42 0.50
CA LYS A 38 -23.48 -17.74 0.66
C LYS A 38 -23.45 -18.46 -0.68
N ILE A 39 -22.27 -18.92 -1.08
CA ILE A 39 -22.05 -19.75 -2.27
C ILE A 39 -22.07 -21.22 -1.83
N SER A 40 -22.82 -22.04 -2.54
CA SER A 40 -22.89 -23.49 -2.35
C SER A 40 -22.81 -24.21 -3.70
N SER A 41 -22.66 -25.55 -3.69
CA SER A 41 -22.72 -26.37 -4.91
C SER A 41 -23.98 -26.13 -5.72
N LYS A 42 -25.09 -25.85 -5.05
CA LYS A 42 -26.40 -25.55 -5.64
C LYS A 42 -26.50 -24.16 -6.27
N THR A 43 -25.55 -23.27 -6.01
CA THR A 43 -25.60 -21.88 -6.49
C THR A 43 -25.28 -21.74 -7.98
N PHE A 44 -24.53 -22.69 -8.54
CA PHE A 44 -24.08 -22.65 -9.95
C PHE A 44 -24.50 -23.89 -10.74
N THR A 45 -25.38 -24.73 -10.20
CA THR A 45 -25.80 -25.92 -10.94
C THR A 45 -26.82 -25.52 -12.01
N GLU A 46 -26.38 -25.35 -13.27
CA GLU A 46 -27.29 -25.51 -14.40
C GLU A 46 -27.41 -26.99 -14.71
N LEU A 47 -28.61 -27.53 -14.52
CA LEU A 47 -28.93 -28.95 -14.43
C LEU A 47 -28.49 -29.84 -15.61
N ASN A 48 -27.95 -29.31 -16.71
CA ASN A 48 -27.71 -30.06 -17.94
C ASN A 48 -26.31 -29.96 -18.57
N TYR A 49 -25.39 -29.10 -18.09
CA TYR A 49 -24.10 -28.87 -18.79
C TYR A 49 -22.84 -28.95 -17.93
N PHE A 50 -22.91 -28.73 -16.62
CA PHE A 50 -21.75 -28.84 -15.72
C PHE A 50 -22.19 -29.02 -14.25
N GLU A 51 -21.36 -29.67 -13.45
CA GLU A 51 -21.54 -29.81 -12.00
C GLU A 51 -20.41 -29.12 -11.24
N PHE A 52 -20.77 -28.33 -10.23
CA PHE A 52 -19.82 -27.73 -9.28
C PHE A 52 -19.89 -28.46 -7.93
N HIS A 53 -18.79 -29.10 -7.55
CA HIS A 53 -18.62 -29.71 -6.24
C HIS A 53 -17.71 -28.85 -5.38
N PHE A 54 -18.21 -28.44 -4.22
CA PHE A 54 -17.42 -27.70 -3.23
C PHE A 54 -17.26 -28.53 -1.98
N ASP A 55 -16.02 -28.69 -1.53
CA ASP A 55 -15.76 -29.12 -0.17
C ASP A 55 -15.88 -27.93 0.78
N THR A 56 -17.11 -27.54 1.13
CA THR A 56 -17.37 -26.41 2.05
C THR A 56 -17.24 -26.77 3.52
N ALA A 57 -17.22 -28.07 3.84
CA ALA A 57 -17.12 -28.55 5.21
C ALA A 57 -15.72 -28.30 5.79
N VAL A 58 -14.67 -28.54 5.01
CA VAL A 58 -13.28 -28.22 5.39
C VAL A 58 -13.07 -26.70 5.48
N ILE A 59 -13.71 -25.92 4.61
CA ILE A 59 -13.62 -24.45 4.59
C ILE A 59 -14.23 -23.82 5.84
N ASN A 60 -15.43 -24.23 6.24
CA ASN A 60 -16.10 -23.67 7.41
C ASN A 60 -15.28 -23.90 8.69
N LEU A 61 -14.60 -25.05 8.80
CA LEU A 61 -13.69 -25.35 9.89
C LEU A 61 -12.45 -24.44 9.85
N LEU A 62 -11.82 -24.27 8.69
CA LEU A 62 -10.65 -23.38 8.53
C LEU A 62 -10.99 -21.91 8.76
N GLU A 63 -12.15 -21.44 8.29
CA GLU A 63 -12.63 -20.08 8.55
C GLU A 63 -12.93 -19.86 10.03
N ALA A 64 -13.58 -20.82 10.69
CA ALA A 64 -13.83 -20.76 12.13
C ALA A 64 -12.51 -20.74 12.94
N MET A 65 -11.49 -21.50 12.50
CA MET A 65 -10.16 -21.47 13.11
C MET A 65 -9.45 -20.12 12.89
N LYS A 66 -9.56 -19.52 11.70
CA LYS A 66 -9.01 -18.17 11.40
C LYS A 66 -9.66 -17.06 12.23
N GLN A 67 -10.93 -17.20 12.63
CA GLN A 67 -11.62 -16.20 13.49
C GLN A 67 -11.05 -16.16 14.91
N ASN A 68 -10.49 -17.27 15.40
CA ASN A 68 -9.85 -17.35 16.73
C ASN A 68 -8.35 -17.04 16.70
N GLU A 69 -7.77 -16.84 15.51
CA GLU A 69 -6.35 -16.55 15.36
C GLU A 69 -6.02 -15.10 15.76
N PRO A 70 -4.92 -14.85 16.51
CA PRO A 70 -4.48 -13.50 16.80
C PRO A 70 -4.30 -12.67 15.53
N ILE A 71 -4.84 -11.46 15.52
CA ILE A 71 -4.80 -10.53 14.37
C ILE A 71 -3.40 -10.38 13.74
N GLN A 72 -2.33 -10.38 14.55
CA GLN A 72 -0.96 -10.32 14.04
C GLN A 72 -0.61 -11.54 13.17
N GLN A 73 -0.92 -12.74 13.66
CA GLN A 73 -0.67 -13.97 12.89
C GLN A 73 -1.52 -14.01 11.62
N ARG A 74 -2.79 -13.56 11.70
CA ARG A 74 -3.65 -13.46 10.52
C ARG A 74 -3.06 -12.55 9.43
N LEU A 75 -2.51 -11.39 9.80
CA LEU A 75 -1.85 -10.48 8.86
C LEU A 75 -0.59 -11.11 8.23
N ILE A 76 0.19 -11.86 9.01
CA ILE A 76 1.37 -12.59 8.51
C ILE A 76 0.94 -13.71 7.55
N ASN A 77 -0.11 -14.47 7.88
CA ASN A 77 -0.61 -15.53 7.00
C ASN A 77 -1.10 -14.96 5.67
N VAL A 78 -1.82 -13.84 5.70
CA VAL A 78 -2.28 -13.15 4.48
C VAL A 78 -1.11 -12.63 3.64
N TYR A 79 -0.02 -12.21 4.26
CA TYR A 79 1.22 -11.89 3.55
C TYR A 79 1.76 -13.10 2.79
N PHE A 80 1.83 -14.27 3.44
CA PHE A 80 2.34 -15.50 2.82
C PHE A 80 1.43 -16.02 1.69
N ASP A 81 0.10 -15.92 1.88
CA ASP A 81 -0.88 -16.23 0.84
C ASP A 81 -0.63 -15.35 -0.40
N LEU A 82 -0.47 -14.04 -0.21
CA LEU A 82 -0.21 -13.10 -1.30
C LEU A 82 1.17 -13.30 -1.94
N LYS A 83 2.20 -13.59 -1.14
CA LYS A 83 3.55 -13.92 -1.64
C LYS A 83 3.50 -15.15 -2.55
N THR A 84 2.73 -16.17 -2.17
CA THR A 84 2.53 -17.38 -2.98
C THR A 84 1.83 -17.06 -4.29
N GLU A 85 0.80 -16.21 -4.27
CA GLU A 85 0.08 -15.78 -5.48
C GLU A 85 0.97 -14.96 -6.43
N LEU A 86 1.77 -14.04 -5.90
CA LEU A 86 2.62 -13.15 -6.71
C LEU A 86 3.94 -13.81 -7.15
N GLY A 87 4.33 -14.93 -6.54
CA GLY A 87 5.64 -15.57 -6.74
C GLY A 87 6.83 -14.75 -6.25
N LYS A 88 6.58 -13.66 -5.50
CA LYS A 88 7.60 -12.75 -4.96
C LYS A 88 7.09 -12.05 -3.72
N ARG A 89 7.99 -11.46 -2.93
CA ARG A 89 7.64 -10.59 -1.79
C ARG A 89 6.70 -9.47 -2.29
N PRO A 90 5.47 -9.36 -1.75
CA PRO A 90 4.58 -8.25 -2.05
C PRO A 90 5.16 -6.93 -1.54
N THR A 91 4.98 -5.84 -2.28
CA THR A 91 5.23 -4.50 -1.75
C THR A 91 4.14 -4.09 -0.77
N TYR A 92 4.36 -3.04 0.03
CA TYR A 92 3.32 -2.54 0.93
C TYR A 92 2.03 -2.15 0.20
N LEU A 93 2.15 -1.47 -0.95
CA LEU A 93 0.99 -1.12 -1.78
C LEU A 93 0.32 -2.38 -2.35
N GLN A 94 1.07 -3.38 -2.80
CA GLN A 94 0.48 -4.63 -3.30
C GLN A 94 -0.27 -5.38 -2.20
N TYR A 95 0.27 -5.43 -0.99
CA TYR A 95 -0.45 -5.94 0.17
C TYR A 95 -1.76 -5.16 0.33
N HIS A 96 -1.73 -3.83 0.30
CA HIS A 96 -2.95 -3.04 0.44
C HIS A 96 -4.02 -3.32 -0.62
N LEU A 97 -3.62 -3.49 -1.88
CA LEU A 97 -4.54 -3.68 -3.00
C LEU A 97 -5.09 -5.10 -3.13
N LYS A 98 -4.29 -6.10 -2.73
CA LYS A 98 -4.54 -7.51 -3.05
C LYS A 98 -4.72 -8.40 -1.83
N ALA A 99 -4.29 -7.96 -0.64
CA ALA A 99 -4.52 -8.69 0.59
C ALA A 99 -6.00 -8.63 0.97
N ASN A 100 -6.47 -9.71 1.60
CA ASN A 100 -7.85 -9.84 2.05
C ASN A 100 -8.08 -9.29 3.47
N GLU A 101 -7.20 -8.41 3.93
CA GLU A 101 -7.21 -7.77 5.25
C GLU A 101 -6.85 -6.28 5.13
N ASP A 102 -7.45 -5.44 5.97
CA ASP A 102 -7.20 -3.99 5.95
C ASP A 102 -5.75 -3.67 6.36
N SER A 103 -5.02 -3.00 5.47
CA SER A 103 -3.63 -2.58 5.72
C SER A 103 -3.48 -1.57 6.86
N LYS A 104 -4.57 -0.92 7.29
CA LYS A 104 -4.56 -0.12 8.54
C LYS A 104 -4.21 -0.97 9.75
N ALA A 105 -4.56 -2.26 9.76
CA ALA A 105 -4.20 -3.17 10.84
C ALA A 105 -2.69 -3.37 10.95
N ILE A 106 -1.94 -3.27 9.84
CA ILE A 106 -0.47 -3.29 9.85
C ILE A 106 0.07 -2.11 10.65
N GLN A 107 -0.41 -0.90 10.37
CA GLN A 107 0.00 0.29 11.12
C GLN A 107 -0.32 0.16 12.61
N GLN A 108 -1.47 -0.42 12.97
CA GLN A 108 -1.88 -0.59 14.37
C GLN A 108 -1.02 -1.62 15.11
N LYS A 109 -0.77 -2.78 14.47
CA LYS A 109 -0.18 -3.97 15.10
C LYS A 109 1.34 -4.07 14.93
N PHE A 110 1.89 -3.55 13.84
CA PHE A 110 3.31 -3.61 13.49
C PHE A 110 3.94 -2.23 13.31
N LYS A 111 3.16 -1.14 13.31
CA LYS A 111 3.61 0.25 13.09
C LYS A 111 4.05 0.58 11.66
N THR A 112 4.73 -0.32 10.96
CA THR A 112 5.12 -0.17 9.55
C THR A 112 5.30 -1.52 8.87
N TYR A 113 5.31 -1.56 7.54
CA TYR A 113 5.42 -2.79 6.75
C TYR A 113 6.74 -3.54 6.94
N PRO A 114 7.93 -2.88 7.00
CA PRO A 114 9.18 -3.55 7.34
C PRO A 114 9.14 -4.31 8.68
N ILE A 115 8.39 -3.81 9.68
CA ILE A 115 8.24 -4.53 10.96
C ILE A 115 7.34 -5.77 10.79
N LEU A 116 6.31 -5.72 9.94
CA LEU A 116 5.57 -6.94 9.58
C LEU A 116 6.49 -7.98 8.93
N LEU A 117 7.38 -7.57 8.02
CA LEU A 117 8.35 -8.46 7.38
C LEU A 117 9.33 -9.05 8.42
N GLN A 118 9.78 -8.27 9.40
CA GLN A 118 10.59 -8.77 10.51
C GLN A 118 9.85 -9.88 11.27
N HIS A 119 8.59 -9.66 11.64
CA HIS A 119 7.78 -10.65 12.35
C HIS A 119 7.46 -11.89 11.49
N ALA A 120 7.39 -11.74 10.17
CA ALA A 120 7.22 -12.86 9.24
C ALA A 120 8.52 -13.66 9.01
N GLY A 121 9.66 -13.24 9.58
CA GLY A 121 10.96 -13.89 9.35
C GLY A 121 11.48 -13.68 7.92
N GLU A 122 11.03 -12.61 7.26
CA GLU A 122 11.28 -12.39 5.84
C GLU A 122 12.46 -11.46 5.57
N LEU A 123 13.06 -10.87 6.60
CA LEU A 123 14.21 -9.99 6.45
C LEU A 123 15.53 -10.76 6.52
N ASN A 124 16.45 -10.44 5.60
CA ASN A 124 17.83 -10.90 5.69
C ASN A 124 18.63 -10.11 6.76
N ALA A 125 19.89 -10.49 7.01
CA ALA A 125 20.72 -9.87 8.04
C ALA A 125 20.91 -8.35 7.85
N LEU A 126 21.16 -7.91 6.61
CA LEU A 126 21.33 -6.50 6.28
C LEU A 126 20.00 -5.74 6.43
N GLU A 127 18.89 -6.32 6.00
CA GLU A 127 17.56 -5.72 6.19
C GLU A 127 17.21 -5.58 7.68
N LEU A 128 17.57 -6.55 8.52
CA LEU A 128 17.37 -6.45 9.97
C LEU A 128 18.17 -5.29 10.57
N GLU A 129 19.41 -5.10 10.13
CA GLU A 129 20.27 -3.98 10.55
C GLU A 129 19.68 -2.63 10.14
N VAL A 130 19.30 -2.49 8.87
CA VAL A 130 18.65 -1.26 8.34
C VAL A 130 17.38 -0.95 9.12
N LEU A 131 16.55 -1.97 9.40
CA LEU A 131 15.34 -1.79 10.18
C LEU A 131 15.65 -1.34 11.59
N GLU A 132 16.67 -1.88 12.24
CA GLU A 132 17.02 -1.51 13.61
C GLU A 132 17.51 -0.05 13.68
N GLN A 133 18.40 0.35 12.77
CA GLN A 133 18.96 1.70 12.75
C GLN A 133 17.93 2.77 12.35
N HIS A 134 17.03 2.46 11.42
CA HIS A 134 16.07 3.42 10.84
C HIS A 134 14.62 3.17 11.25
N ARG A 135 14.38 2.34 12.27
CA ARG A 135 13.04 1.95 12.75
C ARG A 135 12.13 3.15 12.97
N ASP A 136 12.63 4.11 13.72
CA ASP A 136 11.90 5.29 14.15
C ASP A 136 11.53 6.21 12.99
N TRP A 137 12.39 6.28 11.98
CA TRP A 137 12.14 6.99 10.74
C TRP A 137 11.02 6.35 9.93
N LEU A 138 11.11 5.03 9.71
CA LEU A 138 10.11 4.27 8.96
C LEU A 138 8.72 4.34 9.63
N ILE A 139 8.69 4.31 10.96
CA ILE A 139 7.48 4.51 11.75
C ILE A 139 6.93 5.93 11.57
N GLU A 140 7.79 6.96 11.61
CA GLU A 140 7.39 8.36 11.46
C GLU A 140 6.75 8.62 10.09
N VAL A 141 7.39 8.19 9.01
CA VAL A 141 6.86 8.32 7.65
C VAL A 141 5.53 7.57 7.52
N ASN A 142 5.43 6.35 8.04
CA ASN A 142 4.21 5.56 7.93
C ASN A 142 3.05 6.11 8.78
N ARG A 143 3.31 6.83 9.87
CA ARG A 143 2.26 7.28 10.80
C ARG A 143 1.89 8.75 10.69
N THR A 144 2.70 9.57 10.02
CA THR A 144 2.51 11.03 10.01
C THR A 144 1.06 11.41 9.64
N GLY A 145 0.50 12.49 10.19
CA GLY A 145 -0.86 12.90 9.83
C GLY A 145 -0.94 13.45 8.39
N MET A 146 -1.97 13.06 7.63
CA MET A 146 -2.25 13.56 6.27
C MET A 146 -3.69 14.07 6.14
N THR A 147 -3.90 15.36 6.41
CA THR A 147 -5.14 16.06 6.02
C THR A 147 -5.15 16.37 4.52
N LYS A 148 -3.97 16.69 3.98
CA LYS A 148 -3.64 16.87 2.57
C LYS A 148 -2.51 15.91 2.20
N SER A 149 -2.36 15.56 0.93
CA SER A 149 -1.30 14.63 0.50
C SER A 149 0.12 15.21 0.55
N TYR A 150 0.24 16.52 0.82
CA TYR A 150 1.44 17.33 0.64
C TYR A 150 2.73 16.75 1.21
N LYS A 151 2.72 16.21 2.44
CA LYS A 151 3.91 15.58 3.05
C LYS A 151 4.47 14.48 2.17
N MET A 152 3.60 13.61 1.65
CA MET A 152 4.03 12.50 0.81
C MET A 152 4.42 12.97 -0.58
N ILE A 153 3.87 14.07 -1.09
CA ILE A 153 4.35 14.65 -2.36
C ILE A 153 5.77 15.20 -2.21
N VAL A 154 6.06 15.92 -1.12
CA VAL A 154 7.43 16.38 -0.82
C VAL A 154 8.38 15.19 -0.67
N LEU A 155 7.97 14.15 0.06
CA LEU A 155 8.78 12.92 0.18
C LEU A 155 8.97 12.23 -1.18
N LYS A 156 7.94 12.20 -2.04
CA LYS A 156 8.02 11.62 -3.38
C LYS A 156 9.00 12.40 -4.27
N TYR A 157 9.04 13.73 -4.16
CA TYR A 157 10.06 14.54 -4.81
C TYR A 157 11.45 14.17 -4.30
N MET A 158 11.63 14.11 -2.98
CA MET A 158 12.92 13.75 -2.38
C MET A 158 13.39 12.36 -2.89
N LEU A 159 12.50 11.36 -2.89
CA LEU A 159 12.78 10.03 -3.44
C LEU A 159 13.12 10.05 -4.94
N SER A 160 12.67 11.03 -5.71
CA SER A 160 13.04 11.12 -7.14
C SER A 160 14.54 11.40 -7.35
N LYS A 161 15.25 11.86 -6.31
CA LYS A 161 16.71 12.06 -6.34
C LYS A 161 17.52 10.75 -6.25
N GLY A 162 16.88 9.63 -5.91
CA GLY A 162 17.49 8.30 -5.88
C GLY A 162 18.03 7.86 -4.50
N PRO A 163 18.54 6.62 -4.39
CA PRO A 163 18.85 5.97 -3.11
C PRO A 163 19.88 6.69 -2.23
N GLY A 164 20.89 7.31 -2.84
CA GLY A 164 21.96 8.00 -2.10
C GLY A 164 21.79 9.51 -1.93
N ALA A 165 20.66 10.08 -2.36
CA ALA A 165 20.46 11.54 -2.33
C ALA A 165 19.04 11.97 -1.89
N TRP A 166 18.13 11.02 -1.66
CA TRP A 166 16.76 11.36 -1.26
C TRP A 166 16.68 11.97 0.14
N TYR A 167 17.64 11.69 1.01
CA TYR A 167 17.69 12.22 2.37
C TYR A 167 18.42 13.55 2.50
N ASP A 168 18.98 14.06 1.40
CA ASP A 168 19.62 15.38 1.36
C ASP A 168 18.61 16.52 1.59
N PRO A 169 19.06 17.68 2.11
CA PRO A 169 18.23 18.87 2.23
C PRO A 169 17.63 19.33 0.88
N VAL A 170 16.40 19.84 0.94
CA VAL A 170 15.70 20.47 -0.19
C VAL A 170 15.02 21.76 0.24
N THR A 171 14.86 22.69 -0.68
CA THR A 171 14.15 23.95 -0.47
C THR A 171 12.71 23.89 -0.99
N PRO A 172 11.79 24.74 -0.49
CA PRO A 172 10.45 24.84 -1.04
C PRO A 172 10.41 25.19 -2.53
N VAL A 173 11.38 25.95 -3.02
CA VAL A 173 11.49 26.38 -4.43
C VAL A 173 11.84 25.18 -5.31
N GLU A 174 12.84 24.38 -4.92
CA GLU A 174 13.22 23.17 -5.66
C GLU A 174 12.07 22.16 -5.77
N VAL A 175 11.26 22.03 -4.72
CA VAL A 175 10.13 21.09 -4.67
C VAL A 175 8.91 21.60 -5.45
N ALA A 176 8.76 22.91 -5.63
CA ALA A 176 7.53 23.54 -6.14
C ALA A 176 7.07 23.03 -7.52
N PRO A 177 7.95 22.89 -8.55
CA PRO A 177 7.52 22.39 -9.85
C PRO A 177 6.97 20.96 -9.79
N PHE A 178 7.67 20.06 -9.09
CA PHE A 178 7.22 18.67 -8.93
C PHE A 178 5.91 18.58 -8.16
N PHE A 179 5.80 19.35 -7.07
CA PHE A 179 4.62 19.35 -6.21
C PHE A 179 3.37 19.78 -6.97
N HIS A 180 3.47 20.89 -7.71
CA HIS A 180 2.35 21.39 -8.52
C HIS A 180 2.02 20.42 -9.65
N GLY A 181 3.03 19.95 -10.39
CA GLY A 181 2.86 18.99 -11.47
C GLY A 181 2.14 17.71 -11.02
N TYR A 182 2.53 17.15 -9.87
CA TYR A 182 1.92 15.93 -9.32
C TYR A 182 0.42 16.10 -9.02
N LEU A 183 0.01 17.26 -8.50
CA LEU A 183 -1.39 17.56 -8.19
C LEU A 183 -2.21 17.84 -9.46
N MET A 184 -1.62 18.53 -10.45
CA MET A 184 -2.31 18.88 -11.69
C MET A 184 -2.39 17.74 -12.70
N GLU A 185 -1.52 16.73 -12.59
CA GLU A 185 -1.50 15.57 -13.48
C GLU A 185 -2.85 14.83 -13.54
N ASN A 186 -3.60 14.83 -12.42
CA ASN A 186 -4.88 14.16 -12.34
C ASN A 186 -5.91 15.04 -11.63
N ASP A 187 -7.07 15.23 -12.27
CA ASP A 187 -8.17 16.06 -11.75
C ASP A 187 -8.59 15.66 -10.33
N TYR A 188 -8.68 14.36 -10.03
CA TYR A 188 -9.07 13.90 -8.70
C TYR A 188 -8.06 14.31 -7.61
N ARG A 189 -6.75 14.38 -7.91
CA ARG A 189 -5.72 14.81 -6.95
C ARG A 189 -5.84 16.31 -6.69
N ARG A 190 -5.93 17.09 -7.76
CA ARG A 190 -6.16 18.54 -7.71
C ARG A 190 -7.40 18.83 -6.90
N ASP A 191 -8.54 18.24 -7.25
CA ASP A 191 -9.82 18.60 -6.65
C ASP A 191 -9.91 18.15 -5.19
N THR A 192 -9.25 17.04 -4.81
CA THR A 192 -9.14 16.62 -3.40
C THR A 192 -8.32 17.60 -2.56
N ASP A 193 -7.12 17.94 -3.02
CA ASP A 193 -6.17 18.71 -2.21
C ASP A 193 -6.31 20.23 -2.38
N LEU A 194 -6.86 20.71 -3.48
CA LEU A 194 -6.95 22.12 -3.85
C LEU A 194 -8.39 22.65 -3.99
N ALA A 195 -9.42 21.93 -3.52
CA ALA A 195 -10.80 22.40 -3.55
C ALA A 195 -11.08 23.69 -2.74
N ASP A 196 -10.26 24.00 -1.73
CA ASP A 196 -10.46 25.19 -0.91
C ASP A 196 -10.02 26.48 -1.64
N LYS A 197 -10.41 27.64 -1.10
CA LYS A 197 -10.14 28.94 -1.74
C LYS A 197 -8.65 29.17 -2.00
N THR A 198 -7.79 28.75 -1.06
CA THR A 198 -6.34 28.88 -1.19
C THR A 198 -5.81 27.96 -2.29
N GLY A 199 -6.25 26.70 -2.30
CA GLY A 199 -5.86 25.70 -3.29
C GLY A 199 -6.27 26.09 -4.71
N LYS A 200 -7.49 26.60 -4.90
CA LYS A 200 -7.95 27.07 -6.22
C LYS A 200 -7.05 28.15 -6.83
N SER A 201 -6.46 29.00 -5.99
CA SER A 201 -5.52 30.04 -6.45
C SER A 201 -4.19 29.50 -6.97
N LEU A 202 -3.93 28.19 -6.79
CA LEU A 202 -2.71 27.48 -7.18
C LEU A 202 -2.93 26.58 -8.41
N HIS A 203 -4.11 26.59 -9.04
CA HIS A 203 -4.36 25.79 -10.24
C HIS A 203 -3.42 26.16 -11.39
N VAL A 204 -3.15 27.46 -11.56
CA VAL A 204 -2.11 27.95 -12.47
C VAL A 204 -0.80 28.04 -11.69
N TYR A 205 0.27 27.49 -12.26
CA TYR A 205 1.58 27.48 -11.60
C TYR A 205 2.05 28.92 -11.31
N ASN A 206 2.47 29.14 -10.07
CA ASN A 206 3.14 30.34 -9.62
C ASN A 206 4.13 29.90 -8.53
N GLU A 207 5.43 29.95 -8.85
CA GLU A 207 6.49 29.43 -8.00
C GLU A 207 6.47 30.03 -6.60
N GLU A 208 6.32 31.35 -6.48
CA GLU A 208 6.27 32.04 -5.20
C GLU A 208 5.10 31.54 -4.33
N LYS A 209 3.89 31.44 -4.89
CA LYS A 209 2.73 30.97 -4.13
C LYS A 209 2.85 29.49 -3.75
N VAL A 210 3.37 28.65 -4.64
CA VAL A 210 3.52 27.21 -4.39
C VAL A 210 4.62 26.95 -3.37
N SER A 211 5.79 27.59 -3.51
CA SER A 211 6.89 27.48 -2.55
C SER A 211 6.48 28.00 -1.16
N ASN A 212 5.77 29.14 -1.08
CA ASN A 212 5.23 29.65 0.17
C ASN A 212 4.21 28.70 0.80
N LEU A 213 3.37 28.03 -0.01
CA LEU A 213 2.49 26.97 0.49
C LEU A 213 3.33 25.86 1.10
N ILE A 214 4.28 25.28 0.35
CA ILE A 214 5.10 24.12 0.75
C ILE A 214 5.89 24.42 2.03
N ALA A 215 6.50 25.61 2.12
CA ALA A 215 7.22 26.06 3.31
C ALA A 215 6.30 26.03 4.54
N ARG A 216 5.17 26.73 4.47
CA ARG A 216 4.17 26.80 5.56
C ARG A 216 3.56 25.43 5.87
N MET A 217 3.25 24.66 4.83
CA MET A 217 2.79 23.27 4.88
C MET A 217 3.08 22.54 3.55
N PRO A 218 3.84 21.44 3.58
CA PRO A 218 3.98 20.58 4.74
C PRO A 218 5.24 20.82 5.57
N MET A 219 6.24 21.57 5.12
CA MET A 219 7.60 21.55 5.70
C MET A 219 7.62 21.99 7.18
N THR A 220 7.14 23.19 7.51
CA THR A 220 7.05 23.65 8.91
C THR A 220 6.22 22.71 9.79
N LYS A 221 5.07 22.23 9.28
CA LYS A 221 4.16 21.37 10.05
C LYS A 221 4.73 19.97 10.29
N TRP A 222 5.48 19.43 9.34
CA TRP A 222 6.11 18.13 9.51
C TRP A 222 7.31 18.24 10.43
N SER A 223 8.17 19.25 10.25
CA SER A 223 9.28 19.54 11.16
C SER A 223 8.82 19.58 12.62
N GLY A 224 7.82 20.42 12.93
CA GLY A 224 7.29 20.56 14.30
C GLY A 224 6.58 19.32 14.87
N ALA A 225 6.11 18.39 14.03
CA ALA A 225 5.43 17.17 14.48
C ALA A 225 6.34 15.94 14.56
N SER A 226 7.49 15.96 13.88
CA SER A 226 8.38 14.81 13.71
C SER A 226 9.22 14.47 14.96
N LYS A 227 9.20 15.34 15.97
CA LYS A 227 10.04 15.28 17.18
C LYS A 227 11.53 15.20 16.83
N GLY A 228 11.99 16.10 15.96
CA GLY A 228 13.40 16.22 15.56
C GLY A 228 13.87 15.23 14.49
N ARG A 229 13.00 14.36 13.97
CA ARG A 229 13.35 13.42 12.90
C ARG A 229 13.46 14.09 11.53
N ILE A 230 12.82 15.25 11.37
CA ILE A 230 12.89 16.11 10.19
C ILE A 230 12.98 17.54 10.68
N LEU A 231 13.87 18.33 10.08
CA LEU A 231 14.01 19.75 10.37
C LEU A 231 13.65 20.59 9.16
N PHE A 232 13.19 21.80 9.44
CA PHE A 232 12.95 22.86 8.46
C PHE A 232 13.46 24.17 9.04
N GLU A 233 14.71 24.48 8.74
CA GLU A 233 15.45 25.62 9.31
C GLU A 233 16.18 26.33 8.17
N ASP A 234 16.18 27.67 8.19
CA ASP A 234 16.83 28.51 7.17
C ASP A 234 16.46 28.16 5.72
N GLY A 235 15.22 27.70 5.50
CA GLY A 235 14.70 27.34 4.18
C GLY A 235 15.09 25.94 3.69
N LEU A 236 15.83 25.16 4.49
CA LEU A 236 16.26 23.80 4.18
C LEU A 236 15.42 22.78 4.94
N PHE A 237 14.81 21.85 4.20
CA PHE A 237 14.02 20.75 4.72
C PHE A 237 14.79 19.43 4.58
N ALA A 238 15.09 18.77 5.69
CA ALA A 238 15.91 17.55 5.68
C ALA A 238 15.51 16.54 6.76
N PRO A 239 15.33 15.25 6.40
CA PRO A 239 15.38 14.15 7.36
C PRO A 239 16.69 14.17 8.15
N GLN A 240 16.61 13.91 9.46
CA GLN A 240 17.78 13.80 10.32
C GLN A 240 18.24 12.34 10.36
N LEU A 241 18.92 11.93 9.29
CA LEU A 241 19.36 10.56 9.08
C LEU A 241 20.88 10.52 8.82
N VAL A 242 21.52 9.48 9.34
CA VAL A 242 22.86 9.06 8.92
C VAL A 242 22.71 7.69 8.30
N VAL A 243 22.88 7.62 6.99
CA VAL A 243 22.64 6.40 6.19
C VAL A 243 23.99 5.91 5.68
N ALA A 244 24.35 4.66 6.00
CA ALA A 244 25.52 4.02 5.42
C ALA A 244 25.25 3.64 3.95
N GLU A 245 26.27 3.61 3.10
CA GLU A 245 26.14 3.28 1.67
C GLU A 245 25.43 1.93 1.45
N GLU A 246 25.74 0.93 2.28
CA GLU A 246 25.09 -0.39 2.25
C GLU A 246 23.60 -0.37 2.65
N HIS A 247 23.14 0.67 3.36
CA HIS A 247 21.75 0.81 3.80
C HIS A 247 20.88 1.56 2.78
N GLU A 248 21.49 2.34 1.89
CA GLU A 248 20.79 3.28 1.01
C GLU A 248 19.70 2.61 0.17
N GLY A 249 20.05 1.50 -0.48
CA GLY A 249 19.11 0.78 -1.34
C GLY A 249 17.89 0.27 -0.57
N ILE A 250 18.09 -0.40 0.56
CA ILE A 250 16.99 -0.99 1.34
C ILE A 250 16.12 0.09 1.95
N LEU A 251 16.73 1.10 2.58
CA LEU A 251 16.00 2.19 3.21
C LEU A 251 15.19 2.99 2.18
N PHE A 252 15.79 3.28 1.04
CA PHE A 252 15.12 3.96 -0.08
C PHE A 252 13.87 3.21 -0.52
N GLU A 253 13.98 1.90 -0.78
CA GLU A 253 12.88 1.07 -1.26
C GLU A 253 11.74 1.04 -0.24
N TRP A 254 12.03 0.86 1.06
CA TRP A 254 11.00 0.88 2.10
C TRP A 254 10.32 2.23 2.26
N VAL A 255 11.05 3.34 2.22
CA VAL A 255 10.48 4.68 2.28
C VAL A 255 9.62 4.94 1.05
N ARG A 256 10.04 4.49 -0.14
CA ARG A 256 9.26 4.56 -1.38
C ARG A 256 7.96 3.78 -1.27
N GLU A 257 8.01 2.51 -0.84
CA GLU A 257 6.81 1.68 -0.68
C GLU A 257 5.81 2.29 0.31
N ILE A 258 6.29 2.83 1.44
CA ILE A 258 5.44 3.53 2.40
C ILE A 258 4.83 4.77 1.74
N CYS A 259 5.62 5.57 1.03
CA CYS A 259 5.13 6.78 0.35
C CYS A 259 4.04 6.46 -0.69
N GLU A 260 4.23 5.42 -1.49
CA GLU A 260 3.28 4.95 -2.49
C GLU A 260 1.98 4.45 -1.86
N TYR A 261 2.08 3.58 -0.85
CA TYR A 261 0.93 3.09 -0.08
C TYR A 261 0.13 4.27 0.52
N ARG A 262 0.83 5.22 1.14
CA ARG A 262 0.24 6.37 1.83
C ARG A 262 -0.44 7.33 0.87
N LEU A 263 0.13 7.58 -0.30
CA LEU A 263 -0.50 8.39 -1.36
C LEU A 263 -1.73 7.70 -1.91
N TRP A 264 -1.62 6.42 -2.25
CA TRP A 264 -2.74 5.66 -2.80
C TRP A 264 -3.91 5.62 -1.83
N GLY A 265 -3.67 5.19 -0.58
CA GLY A 265 -4.70 5.12 0.45
C GLY A 265 -5.23 6.50 0.91
N TYR A 266 -4.53 7.60 0.61
CA TYR A 266 -5.07 8.94 0.84
C TYR A 266 -6.15 9.28 -0.18
N PHE A 267 -5.83 9.12 -1.47
CA PHE A 267 -6.74 9.52 -2.56
C PHE A 267 -7.86 8.51 -2.80
N GLU A 268 -7.68 7.23 -2.49
CA GLU A 268 -8.77 6.23 -2.60
C GLU A 268 -9.96 6.59 -1.67
N ARG A 269 -9.69 7.22 -0.52
CA ARG A 269 -10.71 7.55 0.49
C ARG A 269 -11.47 8.85 0.19
N LYS A 270 -11.15 9.57 -0.88
CA LYS A 270 -11.64 10.92 -1.16
C LYS A 270 -12.42 10.96 -2.46
#